data_AF-A0A378MWJ2-F1
#
_entry.id   AF-A0A378MWJ2-F1
#
_cell.length_a   1.000
_cell.length_b   1.000
_cell.length_c   1.000
_cell.angle_alpha   90.00
_cell.angle_beta   90.00
_cell.angle_gamma   90.00
#
_symmetry.space_group_name_H-M   'P 1'
#
loop_
_entity.id
_entity.type
_entity.pdbx_description
1 polymer ?
#
loop_
_entity_poly.entity_id
_entity_poly.type
_entity_poly.pdbx_seq_one_letter_code
_entity_poly.pdbx_strand_id
1 'polypeptide(L)' 'MLRSRLGWVKMYEGLDDDQTTRNLVAASIAMDMVKVLSREGVNDFHFYTLNRSELTYAMCHTLGVRPDLTTA' A
#
# COMPACT_ATOMS: atom_id res chain seq x y z
N MET A 1 -3.56 -14.93 -18.63
CA MET A 1 -3.03 -13.69 -18.01
C MET A 1 -2.88 -13.85 -16.49
N LEU A 2 -2.20 -14.91 -16.01
CA LEU A 2 -2.01 -15.25 -14.58
C LEU A 2 -0.54 -15.62 -14.28
N ARG A 3 0.41 -15.05 -15.02
CA ARG A 3 1.84 -15.34 -14.88
C ARG A 3 2.58 -14.24 -14.11
N SER A 4 2.23 -14.02 -12.83
CA SER A 4 3.13 -13.31 -11.89
C SER A 4 2.74 -13.39 -10.41
N ARG A 5 1.79 -14.27 -10.03
CA ARG A 5 1.19 -14.29 -8.68
C ARG A 5 2.15 -14.51 -7.49
N LEU A 6 3.45 -14.74 -7.73
CA LEU A 6 4.49 -14.98 -6.72
C LEU A 6 5.65 -13.98 -6.75
N GLY A 7 5.69 -13.01 -7.68
CA GLY A 7 6.84 -12.10 -7.82
C GLY A 7 7.10 -11.23 -6.58
N TRP A 8 6.04 -10.73 -5.97
CA TRP A 8 6.03 -9.99 -4.71
C TRP A 8 6.54 -10.77 -3.49
N VAL A 9 6.33 -12.10 -3.41
CA VAL A 9 6.89 -12.90 -2.31
C VAL A 9 8.41 -12.89 -2.35
N LYS A 10 9.00 -12.96 -3.55
CA LYS A 10 10.45 -12.88 -3.74
C LYS A 10 11.05 -11.55 -3.30
N MET A 11 10.26 -10.46 -3.31
CA MET A 11 10.74 -9.15 -2.84
C MET A 11 11.00 -9.12 -1.33
N TYR A 12 10.46 -10.08 -0.57
CA TYR A 12 10.69 -10.21 0.86
C TYR A 12 11.86 -11.13 1.23
N GLU A 13 12.43 -11.87 0.26
CA GLU A 13 13.53 -12.80 0.53
C GLU A 13 14.75 -12.06 1.10
N GLY A 14 15.26 -12.52 2.25
CA GLY A 14 16.44 -11.94 2.91
C GLY A 14 16.15 -10.67 3.73
N LEU A 15 14.89 -10.27 3.89
CA LEU A 15 14.51 -9.10 4.69
C LEU A 15 14.02 -9.47 6.10
N ASP A 16 14.31 -10.67 6.60
CA ASP A 16 13.82 -11.20 7.88
C ASP A 16 14.24 -10.37 9.10
N ASP A 17 15.37 -9.68 9.02
CA ASP A 17 15.86 -8.79 10.08
C ASP A 17 15.80 -7.29 9.71
N ASP A 18 15.30 -6.96 8.51
CA ASP A 18 15.21 -5.58 8.01
C ASP A 18 13.75 -5.10 7.91
N GLN A 19 13.20 -4.69 9.05
CA GLN A 19 11.82 -4.20 9.13
C GLN A 19 11.57 -2.96 8.26
N THR A 20 12.56 -2.08 8.12
CA THR A 20 12.41 -0.84 7.36
C THR A 20 12.22 -1.15 5.89
N THR A 21 13.07 -1.99 5.33
CA THR A 21 12.97 -2.39 3.92
C THR A 21 11.71 -3.21 3.68
N ARG A 22 11.31 -4.10 4.59
CA ARG A 22 10.01 -4.80 4.50
C ARG A 22 8.83 -3.84 4.40
N ASN A 23 8.82 -2.78 5.22
CA ASN A 23 7.74 -1.80 5.18
C ASN A 23 7.68 -1.05 3.84
N LEU A 24 8.84 -0.74 3.25
CA LEU A 24 8.92 -0.09 1.94
C LEU A 24 8.42 -1.02 0.82
N VAL A 25 8.81 -2.30 0.85
CA VAL A 25 8.33 -3.33 -0.09
C VAL A 25 6.81 -3.48 0.04
N ALA A 26 6.30 -3.59 1.26
CA ALA A 26 4.86 -3.67 1.54
C ALA A 26 4.11 -2.45 1.01
N ALA A 27 4.65 -1.24 1.25
CA ALA A 27 4.07 0.00 0.77
C ALA A 27 3.96 0.03 -0.76
N SER A 28 5.05 -0.32 -1.46
CA SER A 28 5.08 -0.35 -2.93
C SER A 28 4.02 -1.30 -3.49
N ILE A 29 3.94 -2.52 -2.97
CA ILE A 29 2.98 -3.54 -3.42
C ILE A 29 1.54 -3.07 -3.17
N ALA A 30 1.27 -2.54 -1.97
CA ALA A 30 -0.07 -2.07 -1.62
C ALA A 30 -0.49 -0.88 -2.48
N MET A 31 0.42 0.06 -2.76
CA MET A 31 0.16 1.19 -3.66
C MET A 31 -0.19 0.73 -5.08
N ASP A 32 0.54 -0.24 -5.63
CA ASP A 32 0.25 -0.77 -6.96
C ASP A 32 -1.09 -1.49 -7.02
N MET A 33 -1.42 -2.28 -5.99
CA MET A 33 -2.71 -2.95 -5.88
C MET A 33 -3.87 -1.93 -5.83
N VAL A 34 -3.74 -0.91 -4.99
CA VAL A 34 -4.74 0.15 -4.84
C VAL A 34 -4.93 0.93 -6.15
N LYS A 35 -3.84 1.26 -6.86
CA LYS A 35 -3.91 1.94 -8.17
C LYS A 35 -4.62 1.10 -9.22
N VAL A 36 -4.35 -0.21 -9.28
CA VAL A 36 -5.03 -1.12 -10.21
C VAL A 36 -6.52 -1.17 -9.88
N LEU A 37 -6.87 -1.42 -8.63
CA LEU A 37 -8.27 -1.48 -8.20
C LEU A 37 -9.03 -0.18 -8.47
N SER A 38 -8.41 0.96 -8.20
CA SER A 38 -9.00 2.27 -8.49
C SER A 38 -9.26 2.48 -9.99
N ARG A 39 -8.35 2.05 -10.87
CA ARG A 39 -8.55 2.10 -12.33
C ARG A 39 -9.67 1.18 -12.81
N GLU A 40 -9.88 0.06 -12.14
CA GLU A 40 -10.99 -0.86 -12.41
C GLU A 40 -12.32 -0.40 -11.78
N GLY A 41 -12.36 0.80 -11.17
CA GLY A 41 -13.59 1.42 -10.66
C GLY A 41 -13.91 1.15 -9.20
N VAL A 42 -12.99 0.57 -8.42
CA VAL A 42 -13.15 0.44 -6.96
C VAL A 42 -12.94 1.80 -6.30
N ASN A 43 -13.96 2.27 -5.56
CA ASN A 43 -13.96 3.58 -4.90
C ASN A 43 -13.83 3.51 -3.37
N ASP A 44 -14.15 2.36 -2.77
CA ASP A 44 -14.13 2.17 -1.32
C ASP A 44 -12.98 1.24 -0.92
N PHE A 45 -12.13 1.71 -0.01
CA PHE A 45 -10.99 0.96 0.50
C PHE A 45 -11.05 0.82 2.01
N HIS A 46 -10.91 -0.40 2.52
CA HIS A 46 -10.77 -0.67 3.95
C HIS A 46 -9.35 -1.14 4.24
N PHE A 47 -8.62 -0.37 5.06
CA PHE A 47 -7.24 -0.69 5.42
C PHE A 47 -7.18 -1.35 6.79
N TYR A 48 -6.62 -2.55 6.85
CA TYR A 48 -6.20 -3.17 8.10
C TYR A 48 -4.89 -2.54 8.57
N THR A 49 -4.99 -1.48 9.38
CA THR A 49 -3.85 -0.67 9.81
C THR A 49 -2.92 -1.39 10.79
N LEU A 50 -3.42 -2.41 11.50
CA LEU A 50 -2.72 -3.08 12.60
C LEU A 50 -2.18 -2.09 13.64
N ASN A 51 -2.96 -1.02 13.91
CA ASN A 51 -2.61 0.07 14.82
C ASN A 51 -1.35 0.86 14.42
N ARG A 52 -1.02 0.89 13.11
CA ARG A 52 0.07 1.69 12.52
C ARG A 52 -0.47 2.56 11.39
N SER A 53 -0.21 3.86 11.43
CA SER A 53 -0.86 4.83 10.55
C SER A 53 -0.03 5.20 9.33
N GLU A 54 1.30 5.04 9.38
CA GLU A 54 2.24 5.60 8.40
C GLU A 54 1.98 5.06 6.98
N LEU A 55 1.83 3.74 6.86
CA LEU A 55 1.59 3.07 5.59
C LEU A 55 0.22 3.42 5.01
N THR A 56 -0.82 3.37 5.84
CA THR A 56 -2.19 3.69 5.41
C THR A 56 -2.32 5.15 5.03
N TYR A 57 -1.67 6.06 5.75
CA TYR A 57 -1.65 7.48 5.42
C TYR A 57 -1.01 7.73 4.05
N ALA A 58 0.12 7.09 3.74
CA ALA A 58 0.75 7.17 2.42
C ALA A 58 -0.13 6.61 1.29
N MET A 59 -0.87 5.51 1.55
CA MET A 59 -1.83 4.93 0.59
C MET A 59 -3.01 5.87 0.32
N CYS A 60 -3.62 6.45 1.36
CA CYS A 60 -4.65 7.47 1.24
C CYS A 60 -4.14 8.66 0.42
N HIS A 61 -2.89 9.09 0.67
CA HIS A 61 -2.27 10.13 -0.14
C HIS A 61 -2.13 9.71 -1.62
N THR A 62 -1.77 8.46 -1.91
CA THR A 62 -1.68 8.00 -3.29
C THR A 62 -3.05 7.97 -4.00
N LEU A 63 -4.13 7.73 -3.25
CA LEU A 63 -5.52 7.78 -3.71
C LEU A 63 -6.10 9.19 -3.90
N GLY A 64 -5.32 10.24 -3.60
CA GLY A 64 -5.82 11.63 -3.64
C GLY A 64 -6.59 12.06 -2.39
N VAL A 65 -6.78 11.17 -1.40
CA VAL A 65 -7.37 11.53 -0.11
C VAL A 65 -6.33 12.34 0.67
N ARG A 66 -6.69 13.59 1.02
CA ARG A 66 -5.82 14.54 1.73
C ARG A 66 -6.54 15.11 2.95
N PRO A 67 -5.80 15.55 3.98
CA PRO A 67 -6.38 16.39 5.02
C PRO A 67 -6.88 17.70 4.41
N ASP A 68 -8.10 18.11 4.75
CA ASP A 68 -8.58 19.45 4.46
C ASP A 68 -7.98 20.44 5.45
N LEU A 69 -7.00 21.22 4.98
CA LEU A 69 -6.31 22.24 5.78
C LEU A 69 -7.18 23.46 6.10
N THR A 70 -8.42 23.52 5.58
CA THR A 70 -9.36 24.63 5.78
C THR A 70 -10.05 24.61 7.15
N THR A 71 -9.87 23.54 7.93
CA THR A 71 -10.56 23.34 9.21
C THR A 71 -9.59 23.23 10.39
N ALA A 72 -8.52 24.03 10.40
CA ALA A 72 -7.56 24.14 11.50
C ALA A 72 -7.59 25.54 12.13
#